data_AF-A0A520YCH3-F1
#
_entry.id   AF-A0A520YCH3-F1
#
_cell.length_a   1.000
_cell.length_b   1.000
_cell.length_c   1.000
_cell.angle_alpha   90.00
_cell.angle_beta   90.00
_cell.angle_gamma   90.00
#
_symmetry.space_group_name_H-M   'P 1'
#
loop_
_entity.id
_entity.type
_entity.pdbx_description
1 polymer ?
#
loop_
_entity_poly.entity_id
_entity_poly.type
_entity_poly.pdbx_seq_one_letter_code
_entity_poly.pdbx_strand_id
1 'polypeptide(L)'
;LQTGMVDTVIASSIGVLAFQWHTKLKTMTKPGGGIVVGAYVIKKDRLAALPKAAQDHIRQSAKDHAQEFREGGRRLDKEASDALADRLKAVNIWRNKDAWEAVQRSARNSLAGRLYSKSLMTRVQEIVGKNY
;
A
#
# COMPACT_ATOMS: atom_id res chain seq x y z
N LEU A 1 -3.54 9.91 -17.73
CA LEU A 1 -4.11 11.21 -17.30
C LEU A 1 -3.98 12.28 -18.38
N GLN A 2 -2.77 12.74 -18.75
CA GLN A 2 -2.62 13.81 -19.77
C GLN A 2 -3.09 13.41 -21.18
N THR A 3 -2.82 12.18 -21.59
CA THR A 3 -3.22 11.65 -22.91
C THR A 3 -4.66 11.15 -22.97
N GLY A 4 -5.37 11.12 -21.84
CA GLY A 4 -6.70 10.50 -21.74
C GLY A 4 -6.73 8.97 -21.76
N MET A 5 -5.60 8.27 -21.91
CA MET A 5 -5.56 6.78 -21.93
C MET A 5 -6.02 6.12 -20.62
N VAL A 6 -5.91 6.85 -19.51
CA VAL A 6 -6.42 6.44 -18.19
C VAL A 6 -7.02 7.68 -17.53
N ASP A 7 -8.12 7.48 -16.81
CA ASP A 7 -8.88 8.51 -16.10
C ASP A 7 -8.72 8.46 -14.56
N THR A 8 -8.14 7.37 -14.06
CA THR A 8 -8.03 7.06 -12.63
C THR A 8 -6.62 6.58 -12.30
N VAL A 9 -6.16 6.85 -11.08
CA VAL A 9 -4.90 6.34 -10.53
C VAL A 9 -5.13 5.76 -9.14
N ILE A 10 -4.48 4.65 -8.85
CA ILE A 10 -4.40 4.07 -7.50
C ILE A 10 -2.97 4.33 -7.00
N ALA A 11 -2.84 5.27 -6.07
CA ALA A 11 -1.54 5.68 -5.53
C ALA A 11 -1.71 6.23 -4.11
N SER A 12 -0.59 6.37 -3.40
CA SER A 12 -0.54 7.13 -2.15
C SER A 12 -0.81 8.62 -2.42
N SER A 13 -1.40 9.31 -1.45
CA SER A 13 -1.70 10.74 -1.52
C SER A 13 -0.42 11.55 -1.74
N ILE A 14 0.68 11.16 -1.10
CA ILE A 14 1.99 11.78 -1.31
C ILE A 14 2.45 11.67 -2.78
N GLY A 15 2.24 10.51 -3.43
CA GLY A 15 2.59 10.33 -4.84
C GLY A 15 1.74 11.20 -5.76
N VAL A 16 0.42 11.24 -5.52
CA VAL A 16 -0.51 12.08 -6.29
C VAL A 16 -0.18 13.57 -6.18
N LEU A 17 0.24 14.01 -5.00
CA LEU A 17 0.66 15.38 -4.75
C LEU A 17 2.00 15.69 -5.44
N ALA A 18 3.03 14.88 -5.19
CA ALA A 18 4.39 15.08 -5.67
C ALA A 18 4.48 15.09 -7.21
N PHE A 19 3.79 14.16 -7.87
CA PHE A 19 3.75 14.11 -9.35
C PHE A 19 2.70 15.04 -9.97
N GLN A 20 2.03 15.85 -9.15
CA GLN A 20 1.00 16.79 -9.59
C GLN A 20 -0.16 16.14 -10.38
N TRP A 21 -0.41 14.84 -10.18
CA TRP A 21 -1.47 14.13 -10.87
C TRP A 21 -2.87 14.65 -10.52
N HIS A 22 -3.02 15.23 -9.33
CA HIS A 22 -4.25 15.90 -8.91
C HIS A 22 -4.71 17.00 -9.87
N THR A 23 -3.81 17.61 -10.65
CA THR A 23 -4.18 18.63 -11.65
C THR A 23 -5.06 18.10 -12.80
N LYS A 24 -5.15 16.77 -12.95
CA LYS A 24 -5.95 16.08 -13.97
C LYS A 24 -7.07 15.23 -13.37
N LEU A 25 -7.28 15.28 -12.06
CA LEU A 25 -8.29 14.51 -11.34
C LEU A 25 -9.36 15.45 -10.78
N LYS A 26 -10.57 14.92 -10.53
CA LYS A 26 -11.68 15.68 -9.94
C LYS A 26 -12.11 15.18 -8.57
N THR A 27 -11.85 13.90 -8.31
CA THR A 27 -12.31 13.20 -7.11
C THR A 27 -11.19 12.39 -6.49
N MET A 28 -11.28 12.17 -5.19
CA MET A 28 -10.43 11.22 -4.47
C MET A 28 -11.27 10.37 -3.51
N THR A 29 -10.85 9.14 -3.24
CA THR A 29 -11.52 8.28 -2.26
C THR A 29 -11.09 8.65 -0.84
N LYS A 30 -12.03 8.90 0.07
CA LYS A 30 -11.74 9.13 1.51
C LYS A 30 -12.81 8.41 2.37
N PRO A 31 -12.43 7.48 3.27
CA PRO A 31 -11.06 7.00 3.52
C PRO A 31 -10.50 6.17 2.34
N GLY A 32 -9.16 6.17 2.22
CA GLY A 32 -8.45 5.36 1.23
C GLY A 32 -8.59 3.85 1.50
N GLY A 33 -8.34 3.02 0.48
CA GLY A 33 -8.56 1.57 0.55
C GLY A 33 -7.39 0.67 0.25
N GLY A 34 -6.22 1.23 -0.06
CA GLY A 34 -5.02 0.47 -0.42
C GLY A 34 -4.02 0.40 0.73
N ILE A 35 -3.19 -0.64 0.72
CA ILE A 35 -2.00 -0.76 1.57
C ILE A 35 -0.78 -0.72 0.65
N VAL A 36 0.21 0.10 1.01
CA VAL A 36 1.54 0.07 0.37
C VAL A 36 2.48 -0.67 1.32
N VAL A 37 3.12 -1.73 0.82
CA VAL A 37 4.12 -2.50 1.57
C VAL A 37 5.48 -2.33 0.91
N GLY A 38 6.47 -1.89 1.68
CA GLY A 38 7.87 -1.84 1.26
C GLY A 38 8.69 -2.91 1.98
N ALA A 39 9.86 -3.25 1.42
CA ALA A 39 10.80 -4.18 2.04
C ALA A 39 12.24 -3.73 1.77
N TYR A 40 13.10 -3.87 2.78
CA TYR A 40 14.54 -3.88 2.58
C TYR A 40 14.96 -5.26 2.08
N VAL A 41 15.62 -5.31 0.92
CA VAL A 41 16.06 -6.56 0.30
C VAL A 41 17.57 -6.52 0.12
N ILE A 42 18.25 -7.51 0.69
CA ILE A 42 19.70 -7.70 0.56
C ILE A 42 19.95 -9.12 0.07
N LYS A 43 20.92 -9.29 -0.83
CA LYS A 43 21.31 -10.63 -1.30
C LYS A 43 21.86 -11.45 -0.11
N LYS A 44 21.38 -12.69 0.02
CA LYS A 44 21.69 -13.57 1.16
C LYS A 44 23.18 -13.86 1.30
N ASP A 45 23.86 -14.14 0.19
CA ASP A 45 25.31 -14.40 0.12
C ASP A 45 26.12 -13.17 0.57
N ARG A 46 25.69 -11.97 0.16
CA ARG A 46 26.34 -10.71 0.56
C ARG A 46 26.17 -10.41 2.03
N LEU A 47 24.97 -10.64 2.59
CA LEU A 47 24.77 -10.50 4.03
C LEU A 47 25.59 -11.54 4.82
N ALA A 48 25.63 -12.79 4.35
CA ALA A 48 26.36 -13.87 5.02
C ALA A 48 27.89 -13.67 5.02
N ALA A 49 28.44 -12.98 4.00
CA ALA A 49 29.87 -12.68 3.91
C ALA A 49 30.34 -11.63 4.93
N LEU A 50 29.43 -10.90 5.58
CA LEU A 50 29.79 -9.89 6.58
C LEU A 50 30.06 -10.52 7.95
N PRO A 51 30.91 -9.89 8.79
CA PRO A 51 31.06 -10.27 10.20
C PRO A 51 29.70 -10.29 10.92
N LYS A 52 29.53 -11.21 11.88
CA LYS A 52 28.26 -11.38 12.61
C LYS A 52 27.74 -10.07 13.21
N ALA A 53 28.63 -9.26 13.80
CA ALA A 53 28.30 -7.96 14.36
C ALA A 53 27.68 -7.00 13.32
N ALA A 54 28.22 -6.97 12.09
CA ALA A 54 27.68 -6.14 11.02
C ALA A 54 26.31 -6.66 10.53
N GLN A 55 26.15 -7.99 10.42
CA GLN A 55 24.85 -8.56 10.06
C GLN A 55 23.77 -8.22 11.10
N ASP A 56 24.12 -8.29 12.38
CA ASP A 56 23.20 -7.97 13.48
C ASP A 56 22.85 -6.49 13.49
N HIS A 57 23.84 -5.63 13.28
CA HIS A 57 23.62 -4.19 13.16
C HIS A 57 22.68 -3.84 12.01
N ILE A 58 22.88 -4.43 10.82
CA ILE A 58 21.98 -4.24 9.67
C ILE A 58 20.55 -4.67 10.01
N ARG A 59 20.38 -5.85 10.64
CA ARG A 59 19.04 -6.34 11.01
C ARG A 59 18.37 -5.44 12.05
N GLN A 60 19.12 -4.93 13.02
CA GLN A 60 18.59 -4.05 14.04
C GLN A 60 18.22 -2.69 13.44
N SER A 61 19.13 -2.06 12.70
CA SER A 61 18.88 -0.81 11.99
C SER A 61 17.68 -0.91 11.05
N ALA A 62 17.52 -2.01 10.32
CA ALA A 62 16.34 -2.24 9.48
C ALA A 62 15.04 -2.30 10.27
N LYS A 63 15.03 -2.86 11.49
CA LYS A 63 13.83 -2.87 12.37
C LYS A 63 13.51 -1.47 12.87
N ASP A 64 14.52 -0.77 13.37
CA ASP A 64 14.37 0.56 13.96
C ASP A 64 13.83 1.55 12.92
N HIS A 65 14.48 1.63 11.75
CA HIS A 65 14.04 2.52 10.68
C HIS A 65 12.75 2.06 9.98
N ALA A 66 12.38 0.78 10.02
CA ALA A 66 11.09 0.34 9.49
C ALA A 66 9.92 0.91 10.30
N GLN A 67 10.09 1.08 11.61
CA GLN A 67 9.06 1.73 12.43
C GLN A 67 8.98 3.22 12.13
N GLU A 68 10.12 3.92 12.13
CA GLU A 68 10.19 5.35 11.81
C GLU A 68 9.60 5.65 10.43
N PHE A 69 9.96 4.85 9.41
CA PHE A 69 9.43 4.98 8.06
C PHE A 69 7.91 4.77 8.03
N ARG A 70 7.40 3.81 8.80
CA ARG A 70 5.95 3.53 8.85
C ARG A 70 5.18 4.69 9.48
N GLU A 71 5.66 5.26 10.56
CA GLU A 71 5.01 6.38 11.25
C GLU A 71 5.14 7.68 10.44
N GLY A 72 6.35 8.00 9.98
CA GLY A 72 6.61 9.15 9.14
C GLY A 72 5.85 9.09 7.81
N GLY A 73 5.82 7.93 7.16
CA GLY A 73 5.09 7.72 5.91
C GLY A 73 3.59 7.92 6.07
N ARG A 74 2.98 7.42 7.15
CA ARG A 74 1.55 7.66 7.44
C ARG A 74 1.25 9.14 7.70
N ARG A 75 2.12 9.82 8.43
CA ARG A 75 1.97 11.26 8.70
C ARG A 75 2.04 12.06 7.40
N LEU A 76 3.07 11.86 6.59
CA LEU A 76 3.25 12.56 5.32
C LEU A 76 2.11 12.26 4.33
N ASP A 77 1.65 11.01 4.26
CA ASP A 77 0.52 10.67 3.40
C ASP A 77 -0.79 11.31 3.87
N LYS A 78 -1.00 11.40 5.20
CA LYS A 78 -2.13 12.12 5.77
C LYS A 78 -2.09 13.61 5.44
N GLU A 79 -0.95 14.27 5.63
CA GLU A 79 -0.76 15.69 5.30
C GLU A 79 -1.04 15.93 3.81
N ALA A 80 -0.54 15.06 2.93
CA ALA A 80 -0.82 15.12 1.50
C ALA A 80 -2.31 14.89 1.17
N SER A 81 -2.95 13.91 1.82
CA SER A 81 -4.40 13.65 1.69
C SER A 81 -5.23 14.86 2.10
N ASP A 82 -4.86 15.55 3.17
CA ASP A 82 -5.58 16.72 3.65
C ASP A 82 -5.38 17.90 2.67
N ALA A 83 -4.15 18.13 2.17
CA ALA A 83 -3.91 19.13 1.12
C ALA A 83 -4.64 18.83 -0.22
N LEU A 84 -4.83 17.55 -0.54
CA LEU A 84 -5.60 17.13 -1.71
C LEU A 84 -7.11 17.30 -1.51
N ALA A 85 -7.61 17.22 -0.27
CA ALA A 85 -9.04 17.41 0.02
C ALA A 85 -9.53 18.83 -0.31
N ASP A 86 -8.63 19.82 -0.28
CA ASP A 86 -8.92 21.20 -0.69
C ASP A 86 -9.02 21.34 -2.22
N ARG A 87 -8.52 20.36 -2.98
CA ARG A 87 -8.40 20.41 -4.45
C ARG A 87 -9.31 19.42 -5.16
N LEU A 88 -9.67 18.33 -4.49
CA LEU A 88 -10.41 17.19 -5.05
C LEU A 88 -11.64 16.90 -4.21
N LYS A 89 -12.75 16.56 -4.89
CA LYS A 89 -13.96 16.14 -4.19
C LYS A 89 -13.73 14.77 -3.53
N ALA A 90 -13.77 14.74 -2.21
CA ALA A 90 -13.72 13.51 -1.44
C ALA A 90 -14.99 12.66 -1.65
N VAL A 91 -14.81 11.38 -1.95
CA VAL A 91 -15.88 10.40 -2.16
C VAL A 91 -15.70 9.24 -1.20
N ASN A 92 -16.73 8.97 -0.40
CA ASN A 92 -16.76 7.79 0.46
C ASN A 92 -17.32 6.59 -0.31
N ILE A 93 -16.43 5.76 -0.85
CA ILE A 93 -16.80 4.54 -1.58
C ILE A 93 -17.28 3.41 -0.66
N TRP A 94 -16.99 3.50 0.63
CA TRP A 94 -17.33 2.47 1.63
C TRP A 94 -18.79 2.48 2.04
N ARG A 95 -19.60 3.42 1.52
CA ARG A 95 -21.06 3.36 1.62
C ARG A 95 -21.63 2.07 0.98
N ASN A 96 -20.90 1.47 0.04
CA ASN A 96 -21.24 0.20 -0.61
C ASN A 96 -20.27 -0.92 -0.19
N LYS A 97 -19.92 -0.98 1.10
CA LYS A 97 -18.89 -1.89 1.64
C LYS A 97 -19.09 -3.35 1.19
N ASP A 98 -20.29 -3.89 1.31
CA ASP A 98 -20.56 -5.30 1.01
C ASP A 98 -20.31 -5.65 -0.46
N ALA A 99 -20.66 -4.73 -1.37
CA ALA A 99 -20.39 -4.90 -2.80
C ALA A 99 -18.88 -4.90 -3.08
N TRP A 100 -18.12 -4.00 -2.46
CA TRP A 100 -16.66 -3.98 -2.58
C TRP A 100 -16.02 -5.24 -2.03
N GLU A 101 -16.43 -5.69 -0.84
CA GLU A 101 -15.89 -6.92 -0.26
C GLU A 101 -16.20 -8.16 -1.11
N ALA A 102 -17.40 -8.23 -1.73
CA ALA A 102 -17.75 -9.32 -2.62
C ALA A 102 -16.84 -9.37 -3.86
N VAL A 103 -16.61 -8.22 -4.51
CA VAL A 103 -15.71 -8.12 -5.65
C VAL A 103 -14.28 -8.44 -5.25
N GLN A 104 -13.81 -7.94 -4.11
CA GLN A 104 -12.48 -8.21 -3.59
C GLN A 104 -12.26 -9.71 -3.27
N ARG A 105 -13.25 -10.37 -2.65
CA ARG A 105 -13.22 -11.83 -2.42
C ARG A 105 -13.13 -12.61 -3.71
N SER A 106 -13.98 -12.27 -4.69
CA SER A 106 -13.97 -12.92 -6.01
C SER A 106 -12.61 -12.76 -6.70
N ALA A 107 -12.07 -11.53 -6.71
CA ALA A 107 -10.77 -11.23 -7.28
C ALA A 107 -9.65 -12.05 -6.62
N ARG A 108 -9.58 -12.08 -5.28
CA ARG A 108 -8.57 -12.87 -4.56
C ARG A 108 -8.66 -14.37 -4.86
N ASN A 109 -9.86 -14.94 -4.81
CA ASN A 109 -10.07 -16.35 -5.10
C ASN A 109 -9.64 -16.72 -6.53
N SER A 110 -9.88 -15.83 -7.50
CA SER A 110 -9.47 -16.04 -8.90
C SER A 110 -7.95 -16.01 -9.12
N LEU A 111 -7.21 -15.33 -8.23
CA LEU A 111 -5.75 -15.21 -8.29
C LEU A 111 -5.06 -16.32 -7.48
N ALA A 112 -5.76 -16.96 -6.54
CA ALA A 112 -5.22 -18.04 -5.74
C ALA A 112 -4.92 -19.29 -6.58
N GLY A 113 -3.69 -19.78 -6.48
CA GLY A 113 -3.13 -20.84 -7.32
C GLY A 113 -2.52 -20.34 -8.64
N ARG A 114 -2.65 -19.05 -8.98
CA ARG A 114 -2.06 -18.43 -10.18
C ARG A 114 -0.97 -17.43 -9.83
N LEU A 115 -1.31 -16.43 -9.00
CA LEU A 115 -0.39 -15.37 -8.59
C LEU A 115 0.29 -15.68 -7.24
N TYR A 116 -0.42 -16.38 -6.36
CA TYR A 116 0.06 -16.79 -5.04
C TYR A 116 -0.57 -18.13 -4.66
N SER A 117 0.02 -18.84 -3.69
CA SER A 117 -0.53 -20.13 -3.25
C SER A 117 -1.85 -19.94 -2.48
N LYS A 118 -2.73 -20.94 -2.58
CA LYS A 118 -3.94 -21.00 -1.74
C LYS A 118 -3.59 -20.98 -0.25
N SER A 119 -2.53 -21.68 0.15
CA SER A 119 -2.06 -21.71 1.54
C SER A 119 -1.66 -20.33 2.06
N LEU A 120 -1.04 -19.48 1.24
CA LEU A 120 -0.70 -18.11 1.62
C LEU A 120 -1.97 -17.28 1.84
N MET A 121 -2.95 -17.40 0.93
CA MET A 121 -4.24 -16.71 1.06
C MET A 121 -4.97 -17.10 2.35
N THR A 122 -5.07 -18.41 2.63
CA THR A 122 -5.68 -18.94 3.87
C THR A 122 -4.99 -18.38 5.09
N ARG A 123 -3.65 -18.43 5.13
CA ARG A 123 -2.87 -17.91 6.26
C ARG A 123 -3.08 -16.41 6.48
N VAL A 124 -3.15 -15.61 5.42
CA VAL A 124 -3.45 -14.19 5.54
C VAL A 124 -4.85 -14.00 6.14
N GLN A 125 -5.87 -14.68 5.62
CA GLN A 125 -7.25 -14.59 6.13
C GLN A 125 -7.40 -15.02 7.60
N GLU A 126 -6.58 -15.96 8.08
CA GLU A 126 -6.52 -16.32 9.50
C GLU A 126 -5.96 -15.19 10.37
N ILE A 127 -4.98 -14.44 9.86
CA ILE A 127 -4.33 -13.34 10.60
C ILE A 127 -5.22 -12.09 10.63
N VAL A 128 -5.81 -11.72 9.48
CA VAL A 128 -6.52 -10.44 9.33
C VAL A 128 -8.05 -10.57 9.37
N GLY A 129 -8.58 -11.80 9.46
CA GLY A 129 -10.01 -12.10 9.50
C GLY A 129 -10.58 -12.55 8.15
N LYS A 130 -11.59 -13.44 8.18
CA LYS A 130 -12.19 -14.09 6.99
C LYS A 130 -12.85 -13.12 6.00
N ASN A 131 -13.21 -11.92 6.47
CA ASN A 131 -13.81 -10.87 5.64
C ASN A 131 -12.78 -10.01 4.90
N TYR A 132 -11.48 -10.24 5.15
CA TYR A 132 -10.41 -9.61 4.39
C TYR A 132 -10.36 -10.08 2.95
#